data_AF-A0A183EKW0-F1
#
_entry.id   AF-A0A183EKW0-F1
#
_cell.length_a   1.000
_cell.length_b   1.000
_cell.length_c   1.000
_cell.angle_alpha   90.00
_cell.angle_beta   90.00
_cell.angle_gamma   90.00
#
_symmetry.space_group_name_H-M   'P 1'
#
loop_
_entity.id
_entity.type
_entity.pdbx_description
1 polymer ?
#
loop_
_entity_poly.entity_id
_entity_poly.type
_entity_poly.pdbx_seq_one_letter_code
_entity_poly.pdbx_strand_id
1 'polypeptide(L)'
;MDNIYEFGAKLLFSAVEWAKNLAIFNELTDTDQLTLLRASWAELFVVNAAQFGMPAHVAPLLAASGLHSTTPLPSEQLVVFMDRIRIFQGQIERLKTLQMDIAEFCSLKAIILFSVGHFLSALIS
;
A
#
# COMPACT_ATOMS: atom_id res chain seq x y z
N MET A 1 9.59 -2.54 -18.60
CA MET A 1 9.57 -2.74 -17.14
C MET A 1 9.04 -1.52 -16.40
N ASP A 2 9.00 -0.36 -17.05
CA ASP A 2 8.53 0.92 -16.49
C ASP A 2 7.06 0.90 -16.04
N ASN A 3 6.25 0.01 -16.62
CA ASN A 3 4.80 -0.04 -16.39
C ASN A 3 4.41 -0.35 -14.93
N ILE A 4 5.15 -1.20 -14.20
CA ILE A 4 4.72 -1.60 -12.84
C ILE A 4 5.16 -0.60 -11.77
N TYR A 5 6.32 0.04 -11.94
CA TYR A 5 6.78 1.12 -11.08
C TYR A 5 5.93 2.38 -11.28
N GLU A 6 5.63 2.72 -12.54
CA GLU A 6 4.72 3.81 -12.86
C GLU A 6 3.32 3.56 -12.30
N PHE A 7 2.80 2.33 -12.44
CA PHE A 7 1.51 1.97 -11.85
C PHE A 7 1.54 2.03 -10.33
N GLY A 8 2.60 1.52 -9.68
CA GLY A 8 2.78 1.62 -8.24
C GLY A 8 2.80 3.08 -7.75
N ALA A 9 3.54 3.95 -8.44
CA ALA A 9 3.54 5.38 -8.13
C ALA A 9 2.13 5.98 -8.27
N LYS A 10 1.39 5.68 -9.34
CA LYS A 10 0.00 6.12 -9.53
C LYS A 10 -0.92 5.67 -8.39
N LEU A 11 -0.78 4.43 -7.92
CA LEU A 11 -1.56 3.92 -6.78
C LEU A 11 -1.24 4.68 -5.49
N LEU A 12 0.03 5.00 -5.24
CA LEU A 12 0.45 5.76 -4.07
C LEU A 12 -0.09 7.20 -4.13
N PHE A 13 0.04 7.86 -5.28
CA PHE A 13 -0.53 9.20 -5.48
C PHE A 13 -2.05 9.20 -5.31
N SER A 14 -2.75 8.20 -5.86
CA SER A 14 -4.18 8.06 -5.68
C SER A 14 -4.60 7.89 -4.22
N ALA A 15 -3.81 7.19 -3.39
CA ALA A 15 -4.09 7.07 -1.95
C ALA A 15 -3.98 8.42 -1.24
N VAL A 16 -2.93 9.19 -1.54
CA VAL A 16 -2.70 10.50 -0.94
C VAL A 16 -3.76 11.51 -1.40
N GLU A 17 -4.09 11.53 -2.69
CA GLU A 17 -5.13 12.38 -3.25
C GLU A 17 -6.50 12.05 -2.65
N TRP A 18 -6.83 10.76 -2.50
CA TRP A 18 -8.06 10.33 -1.84
C TRP A 18 -8.12 10.86 -0.39
N ALA A 19 -7.04 10.74 0.38
CA ALA A 19 -7.01 11.24 1.76
C ALA A 19 -7.22 12.76 1.82
N LYS A 20 -6.55 13.52 0.93
CA LYS A 20 -6.70 14.98 0.81
C LYS A 20 -8.10 15.43 0.36
N ASN A 21 -8.90 14.55 -0.23
CA ASN A 21 -10.29 14.87 -0.59
C ASN A 21 -11.27 14.69 0.58
N LEU A 22 -10.83 14.13 1.72
CA LEU A 22 -11.66 14.00 2.91
C LEU A 22 -11.67 15.31 3.70
N ALA A 23 -12.85 15.87 3.96
CA ALA A 23 -13.00 17.09 4.77
C ALA A 23 -12.34 16.95 6.15
N ILE A 24 -12.61 15.84 6.86
CA ILE A 24 -12.02 15.55 8.18
C ILE A 24 -10.50 15.45 8.16
N PHE A 25 -9.89 15.02 7.05
CA PHE A 25 -8.44 14.95 6.94
C PHE A 25 -7.83 16.35 6.79
N ASN A 26 -8.49 17.23 6.03
CA ASN A 26 -8.06 18.62 5.85
C ASN A 26 -8.28 19.51 7.08
N GLU A 27 -9.11 19.07 8.04
CA GLU A 27 -9.28 19.75 9.33
C GLU A 27 -8.11 19.48 10.30
N LEU A 28 -7.30 18.44 10.05
CA LEU A 28 -6.13 18.11 10.86
C LEU A 28 -4.95 19.03 10.56
N THR A 29 -4.03 19.16 11.53
CA THR A 29 -2.77 19.88 11.31
C THR A 29 -1.92 19.19 10.25
N ASP A 30 -1.09 19.94 9.52
CA ASP A 30 -0.18 19.37 8.52
C ASP A 30 0.72 18.27 9.11
N THR A 31 1.11 18.41 10.39
CA THR A 31 1.87 17.42 11.15
C THR A 31 1.10 16.12 11.32
N ASP A 32 -0.17 16.20 11.70
CA ASP A 32 -1.03 15.03 11.89
C ASP A 32 -1.36 14.36 10.56
N GLN A 33 -1.65 15.15 9.52
CA GLN A 33 -1.86 14.64 8.16
C GLN A 33 -0.64 13.83 7.68
N LEU A 34 0.56 14.38 7.84
CA LEU A 34 1.79 13.71 7.46
C LEU A 34 2.05 12.45 8.32
N THR A 35 1.74 12.51 9.61
CA THR A 35 1.90 11.38 10.54
C THR A 35 0.97 10.22 10.17
N LEU A 36 -0.31 10.49 9.94
CA LEU A 36 -1.28 9.49 9.52
C LEU A 36 -0.89 8.86 8.18
N LEU A 37 -0.51 9.67 7.18
CA LEU A 37 -0.07 9.15 5.89
C LEU A 37 1.20 8.30 6.01
N ARG A 38 2.21 8.74 6.76
CA ARG A 38 3.45 7.97 6.99
C ARG A 38 3.22 6.65 7.69
N ALA A 39 2.19 6.57 8.52
CA ALA A 39 1.91 5.37 9.28
C ALA A 39 0.98 4.39 8.52
N SER A 40 0.17 4.90 7.58
CA SER A 40 -0.84 4.10 6.85
C SER A 40 -0.55 3.87 5.36
N TRP A 41 0.47 4.51 4.76
CA TRP A 41 0.70 4.47 3.31
C TRP A 41 0.82 3.05 2.73
N ALA A 42 1.45 2.13 3.46
CA ALA A 42 1.69 0.77 2.98
C ALA A 42 0.39 -0.02 2.87
N GLU A 43 -0.49 0.12 3.86
CA GLU A 43 -1.81 -0.53 3.87
C GLU A 43 -2.74 0.09 2.83
N LEU A 44 -2.76 1.43 2.74
CA LEU A 44 -3.51 2.15 1.70
C LEU A 44 -3.04 1.75 0.29
N PHE A 45 -1.74 1.54 0.10
CA PHE A 45 -1.19 1.06 -1.17
C PHE A 45 -1.70 -0.34 -1.52
N VAL A 46 -1.73 -1.29 -0.57
CA VAL A 46 -2.26 -2.65 -0.79
C VAL A 46 -3.74 -2.60 -1.16
N VAL A 47 -4.53 -1.79 -0.46
CA VAL A 47 -5.96 -1.63 -0.75
C VAL A 47 -6.17 -1.03 -2.14
N ASN A 48 -5.40 0.00 -2.52
CA ASN A 48 -5.44 0.57 -3.88
C ASN A 48 -5.02 -0.45 -4.94
N ALA A 49 -3.97 -1.24 -4.68
CA ALA A 49 -3.52 -2.28 -5.59
C ALA A 49 -4.59 -3.35 -5.82
N ALA A 50 -5.34 -3.72 -4.78
CA ALA A 50 -6.48 -4.61 -4.90
C ALA A 50 -7.64 -3.98 -5.69
N GLN A 51 -8.02 -2.74 -5.35
CA GLN A 51 -9.13 -2.02 -5.97
C GLN A 51 -8.92 -1.78 -7.47
N PHE A 52 -7.72 -1.35 -7.87
CA PHE A 52 -7.38 -1.04 -9.26
C PHE A 52 -6.80 -2.23 -10.02
N GLY A 53 -6.83 -3.43 -9.43
CA GLY A 53 -6.49 -4.66 -10.12
C GLY A 53 -5.01 -4.78 -10.52
N MET A 54 -4.09 -4.30 -9.68
CA MET A 54 -2.65 -4.44 -9.91
C MET A 54 -2.30 -5.92 -10.21
N PRO A 55 -1.63 -6.22 -11.34
CA PRO A 55 -1.18 -7.57 -11.65
C PRO A 55 -0.10 -8.01 -10.66
N ALA A 56 -0.51 -8.65 -9.57
CA ALA A 56 0.39 -9.13 -8.53
C ALA A 56 0.99 -10.49 -8.93
N HIS A 57 1.55 -10.62 -10.13
CA HIS A 57 2.25 -11.85 -10.52
C HIS A 57 3.71 -11.81 -10.05
N VAL A 58 4.24 -12.96 -9.62
CA VAL A 58 5.62 -13.07 -9.08
C VAL A 58 6.66 -12.68 -10.14
N ALA A 59 6.51 -13.15 -11.38
CA ALA A 59 7.51 -12.95 -12.43
C ALA A 59 7.73 -11.47 -12.83
N PRO A 60 6.69 -10.64 -13.07
CA PRO A 60 6.87 -9.20 -13.31
C PRO A 60 7.46 -8.43 -12.12
N LEU A 61 7.11 -8.81 -10.89
CA LEU A 61 7.64 -8.17 -9.68
C LEU A 61 9.12 -8.53 -9.43
N LEU A 62 9.51 -9.77 -9.71
CA LEU A 62 10.91 -10.21 -9.69
C LEU A 62 11.75 -9.57 -10.81
N ALA A 63 11.17 -9.39 -12.00
CA ALA A 63 11.84 -8.68 -13.08
C ALA A 63 12.04 -7.21 -12.72
N ALA A 64 11.00 -6.58 -12.14
CA ALA A 64 11.04 -5.19 -11.72
C ALA A 64 12.07 -4.94 -10.62
N SER A 65 12.21 -5.84 -9.63
CA SER A 65 13.08 -5.65 -8.47
C SER A 65 14.58 -5.57 -8.75
N GLY A 66 14.99 -5.58 -10.03
CA GLY A 66 16.38 -5.46 -10.42
C GLY A 66 17.20 -6.68 -10.05
N LEU A 67 16.56 -7.83 -9.78
CA LEU A 67 17.25 -9.11 -9.54
C LEU A 67 18.07 -9.61 -10.76
N HIS A 68 17.86 -8.99 -11.93
CA HIS A 68 18.65 -9.19 -13.14
C HIS A 68 19.84 -8.21 -13.26
N SER A 69 20.07 -7.36 -12.26
CA SER A 69 21.26 -6.51 -12.19
C SER A 69 22.49 -7.38 -11.91
N THR A 70 23.64 -6.96 -12.42
CA THR A 70 24.92 -7.68 -12.55
C THR A 70 25.55 -8.25 -11.27
N THR A 71 24.86 -8.21 -10.13
CA THR A 71 25.28 -8.84 -8.88
C THR A 71 24.06 -9.54 -8.26
N PRO A 72 24.03 -10.89 -8.19
CA PRO A 72 22.95 -11.60 -7.54
C PRO A 72 22.84 -11.17 -6.08
N LEU A 73 21.62 -10.84 -5.64
CA LEU A 73 21.35 -10.66 -4.22
C LEU A 73 21.74 -11.94 -3.47
N PRO A 74 22.31 -11.83 -2.25
CA PRO A 74 22.56 -12.99 -1.40
C PRO A 74 21.28 -13.83 -1.25
N SER A 75 21.41 -15.16 -1.29
CA SER A 75 20.28 -16.10 -1.26
C SER A 75 19.29 -15.84 -0.10
N GLU A 76 19.78 -15.40 1.05
CA GLU A 76 18.97 -15.02 2.20
C GLU A 76 18.07 -13.79 1.94
N GLN A 77 18.60 -12.76 1.28
CA GLN A 77 17.83 -11.56 0.92
C GLN A 77 16.79 -11.85 -0.16
N LEU A 78 17.10 -12.79 -1.07
CA LEU A 78 16.16 -13.28 -2.07
C LEU A 78 14.96 -13.98 -1.45
N VAL A 79 15.19 -14.84 -0.45
CA VAL A 79 14.11 -15.54 0.27
C VAL A 79 13.20 -14.52 0.96
N VAL A 80 13.77 -13.54 1.68
CA VAL A 80 12.99 -12.48 2.34
C VAL A 80 12.20 -11.65 1.33
N PHE A 81 12.79 -11.33 0.18
CA PHE A 81 12.12 -10.58 -0.87
C PHE A 81 10.95 -11.35 -1.49
N MET A 82 11.17 -12.63 -1.80
CA MET A 82 10.12 -13.52 -2.32
C MET A 82 8.98 -13.70 -1.31
N ASP A 83 9.29 -13.81 -0.02
CA ASP A 83 8.28 -13.91 1.03
C ASP A 83 7.43 -12.64 1.12
N ARG A 84 8.06 -11.45 1.04
CA ARG A 84 7.33 -10.16 0.99
C ARG A 84 6.40 -10.07 -0.23
N ILE A 85 6.86 -10.48 -1.41
CA ILE A 85 6.02 -10.55 -2.61
C ILE A 85 4.83 -11.50 -2.37
N ARG A 86 5.08 -12.69 -1.81
CA ARG A 86 4.04 -13.68 -1.54
C ARG A 86 2.98 -13.14 -0.57
N ILE A 87 3.41 -12.48 0.50
CA ILE A 87 2.50 -11.86 1.47
C ILE A 87 1.66 -10.79 0.78
N PHE A 88 2.28 -9.89 0.03
CA PHE A 88 1.59 -8.83 -0.72
C PHE A 88 0.53 -9.38 -1.69
N GLN A 89 0.90 -10.41 -2.45
CA GLN A 89 -0.03 -11.12 -3.35
C GLN A 89 -1.20 -11.74 -2.59
N GLY A 90 -0.91 -12.42 -1.47
CA GLY A 90 -1.94 -13.00 -0.62
C GLY A 90 -2.94 -11.96 -0.09
N GLN A 91 -2.47 -10.76 0.28
CA GLN A 91 -3.35 -9.67 0.72
C GLN A 91 -4.26 -9.17 -0.42
N ILE A 92 -3.69 -8.95 -1.61
CA ILE A 92 -4.47 -8.52 -2.79
C ILE A 92 -5.53 -9.56 -3.15
N GLU A 93 -5.16 -10.84 -3.19
CA GLU A 93 -6.08 -11.91 -3.57
C GLU A 93 -7.22 -12.02 -2.56
N ARG A 94 -6.93 -11.96 -1.26
CA ARG A 94 -7.95 -11.95 -0.21
C ARG A 94 -8.92 -10.78 -0.39
N LEU A 95 -8.42 -9.56 -0.60
CA LEU A 95 -9.28 -8.39 -0.84
C LEU A 95 -10.14 -8.56 -2.08
N LYS A 96 -9.61 -9.16 -3.16
CA LYS A 96 -10.39 -9.46 -4.37
C LYS A 96 -11.50 -10.49 -4.11
N THR A 97 -11.26 -11.50 -3.26
CA THR A 97 -12.31 -12.49 -2.92
C THR A 97 -13.49 -11.88 -2.17
N LEU A 98 -13.29 -10.76 -1.48
CA LEU A 98 -14.37 -10.07 -0.77
C LEU A 98 -15.35 -9.35 -1.72
N GLN A 99 -14.97 -9.15 -3.00
CA GLN A 99 -15.82 -8.49 -4.01
C GLN A 99 -16.39 -7.14 -3.52
N MET A 100 -15.56 -6.38 -2.81
CA MET A 100 -15.99 -5.13 -2.19
C MET A 100 -16.41 -4.10 -3.24
N ASP A 101 -17.45 -3.33 -2.92
CA ASP A 101 -17.84 -2.18 -3.72
C ASP A 101 -16.96 -0.95 -3.42
N ILE A 102 -17.16 0.12 -4.20
CA ILE A 102 -16.39 1.37 -4.07
C ILE A 102 -16.54 1.99 -2.68
N ALA A 103 -17.73 1.93 -2.09
CA ALA A 103 -18.00 2.51 -0.77
C ALA A 103 -17.28 1.71 0.31
N GLU A 104 -17.33 0.38 0.25
CA GLU A 104 -16.61 -0.51 1.18
C GLU A 104 -15.09 -0.31 1.11
N PHE A 105 -14.53 -0.16 -0.09
CA PHE A 105 -13.12 0.22 -0.26
C PHE A 105 -12.80 1.57 0.39
N CYS A 106 -13.65 2.58 0.20
CA CYS A 106 -13.48 3.89 0.83
C CYS A 106 -13.58 3.81 2.36
N SER A 107 -14.52 3.04 2.90
CA SER A 107 -14.68 2.81 4.33
C SER A 107 -13.46 2.11 4.93
N LEU A 108 -12.95 1.07 4.28
CA LEU A 108 -11.75 0.37 4.72
C LEU A 108 -10.53 1.31 4.75
N LYS A 109 -10.34 2.13 3.70
CA LYS A 109 -9.26 3.13 3.68
C LYS A 109 -9.39 4.15 4.79
N ALA A 110 -10.61 4.58 5.13
CA ALA A 110 -10.83 5.51 6.23
C ALA A 110 -10.48 4.87 7.57
N ILE A 111 -10.87 3.61 7.79
CA ILE A 111 -10.49 2.86 9.00
C ILE A 111 -8.97 2.77 9.09
N ILE A 112 -8.28 2.39 8.01
CA ILE A 112 -6.82 2.31 7.96
C ILE A 112 -6.18 3.68 8.28
N LEU A 113 -6.63 4.74 7.61
CA LEU A 113 -6.06 6.08 7.77
C LEU A 113 -6.22 6.62 9.21
N PHE A 114 -7.39 6.41 9.84
CA PHE A 114 -7.69 6.99 11.15
C PHE A 114 -7.44 6.05 12.35
N SER A 115 -7.34 4.74 12.15
CA SER A 115 -7.02 3.79 13.23
C SER A 115 -5.58 3.94 13.74
N VAL A 116 -4.66 4.37 12.88
CA VAL A 116 -3.26 4.53 13.26
C VAL A 116 -3.04 5.77 14.14
N GLY A 117 -3.92 6.77 14.04
CA GLY A 117 -3.93 7.92 14.95
C GLY A 117 -4.23 7.52 16.41
N HIS A 118 -5.12 6.54 16.61
CA HIS A 118 -5.45 6.03 17.95
C HIS A 118 -4.31 5.22 18.58
N PHE A 119 -3.54 4.48 17.79
CA PHE A 119 -2.38 3.73 18.31
C PHE A 119 -1.22 4.64 18.71
N LEU A 120 -1.02 5.76 18.01
CA LEU A 120 0.01 6.73 18.34
C LEU A 120 -0.36 7.59 19.56
N SER A 121 -1.63 7.98 19.72
CA SER A 121 -2.06 8.68 20.95
C SER A 121 -1.96 7.79 22.20
N ALA A 122 -2.17 6.48 22.06
CA ALA A 122 -2.04 5.51 23.15
C ALA A 122 -0.59 5.14 23.50
N LEU A 123 0.38 5.42 22.63
CA LEU A 123 1.82 5.20 22.88
C LEU A 123 2.52 6.43 23.47
N ILE A 124 1.88 7.61 23.41
CA ILE A 124 2.44 8.89 23.86
C ILE A 124 1.74 9.40 25.15
N SER A 125 0.67 8.73 25.62
CA SER A 125 -0.05 9.05 26.86
C SER A 125 0.15 8.00 27.94
#